data_AF-A0A6B3IJN1-F1
#
_entry.id   AF-A0A6B3IJN1-F1
#
_cell.length_a   1.000
_cell.length_b   1.000
_cell.length_c   1.000
_cell.angle_alpha   90.00
_cell.angle_beta   90.00
_cell.angle_gamma   90.00
#
_symmetry.space_group_name_H-M   'P 1'
#
loop_
_entity.id
_entity.type
_entity.pdbx_description
1 polymer ?
#
loop_
_entity_poly.entity_id
_entity_poly.type
_entity_poly.pdbx_seq_one_letter_code
_entity_poly.pdbx_strand_id
1 'polypeptide(L)'
;GPDSDFPGYENIHVGVQRKDRPGELLDLHPGDAPAASWTLECTARSTADGVEVTGPYIQNRLGGRFVYLSWGTVDEAGLFSMFRRAKLMFSDIEPEVLEAAARSGHRTGRLGL
;
A
#
# COMPACT_ATOMS: atom_id res chain seq x y z
N GLY A 1 -17.00 -16.43 28.99
CA GLY A 1 -16.42 -16.48 27.63
C GLY A 1 -16.13 -15.04 27.24
N PRO A 2 -15.08 -14.74 26.46
CA PRO A 2 -14.83 -13.34 26.18
C PRO A 2 -15.91 -12.85 25.19
N ASP A 3 -16.72 -11.92 25.67
CA ASP A 3 -17.57 -11.06 24.86
C ASP A 3 -16.69 -10.41 23.79
N SER A 4 -16.90 -10.78 22.53
CA SER A 4 -16.38 -10.03 21.40
C SER A 4 -17.38 -8.91 21.10
N ASP A 5 -17.45 -7.92 21.99
CA ASP A 5 -18.10 -6.63 21.73
C ASP A 5 -17.21 -5.83 20.76
N PHE A 6 -17.00 -6.42 19.57
CA PHE A 6 -16.52 -5.69 18.42
C PHE A 6 -17.78 -5.18 17.74
N PRO A 7 -18.03 -3.86 17.70
CA PRO A 7 -19.26 -3.31 17.14
C PRO A 7 -19.43 -3.55 15.64
N GLY A 8 -18.53 -4.31 15.00
CA GLY A 8 -18.50 -4.57 13.58
C GLY A 8 -18.07 -3.31 12.82
N TYR A 9 -16.94 -3.38 12.11
CA TYR A 9 -16.79 -2.47 10.97
C TYR A 9 -17.48 -3.15 9.80
N GLU A 10 -18.54 -2.54 9.30
CA GLU A 10 -19.15 -2.89 8.02
C GLU A 10 -18.53 -2.04 6.91
N ASN A 11 -18.62 -2.50 5.67
CA ASN A 11 -18.11 -1.79 4.50
C ASN A 11 -16.61 -1.43 4.60
N ILE A 12 -15.81 -2.36 5.12
CA ILE A 12 -14.36 -2.21 5.25
C ILE A 12 -13.74 -2.22 3.86
N HIS A 13 -12.85 -1.27 3.62
CA HIS A 13 -12.03 -1.19 2.42
C HIS A 13 -10.56 -1.04 2.76
N VAL A 14 -9.71 -1.48 1.84
CA VAL A 14 -8.27 -1.26 1.84
C VAL A 14 -7.86 -0.50 0.58
N GLY A 15 -6.96 0.47 0.73
CA GLY A 15 -6.39 1.19 -0.40
C GLY A 15 -4.94 1.59 -0.15
N VAL A 16 -4.27 2.02 -1.23
CA VAL A 16 -2.91 2.53 -1.15
C VAL A 16 -2.91 4.02 -0.88
N GLN A 17 -2.34 4.43 0.25
CA GLN A 17 -2.37 5.83 0.68
C GLN A 17 -1.34 6.69 -0.05
N ARG A 18 -1.81 7.83 -0.57
CA ARG A 18 -0.95 8.82 -1.18
C ARG A 18 0.01 9.45 -0.16
N LYS A 19 1.23 9.71 -0.62
CA LYS A 19 2.22 10.47 0.12
C LYS A 19 1.71 11.90 0.37
N ASP A 20 1.91 12.37 1.59
CA ASP A 20 1.55 13.70 2.08
C ASP A 20 0.05 14.06 2.03
N ARG A 21 -0.82 13.09 1.64
CA ARG A 21 -2.27 13.26 1.59
C ARG A 21 -2.98 12.03 2.16
N PRO A 22 -3.11 11.91 3.49
CA PRO A 22 -3.61 10.70 4.15
C PRO A 22 -5.04 10.30 3.79
N GLY A 23 -5.88 11.24 3.36
CA GLY A 23 -7.24 10.97 2.92
C GLY A 23 -7.38 10.57 1.45
N GLU A 24 -6.31 10.66 0.65
CA GLU A 24 -6.33 10.22 -0.75
C GLU A 24 -5.82 8.78 -0.83
N LEU A 25 -6.73 7.85 -1.14
CA LEU A 25 -6.43 6.45 -1.36
C LEU A 25 -6.58 6.10 -2.85
N LEU A 26 -5.67 5.29 -3.36
CA LEU A 26 -5.77 4.69 -4.69
C LEU A 26 -6.55 3.39 -4.61
N ASP A 27 -7.51 3.24 -5.53
CA ASP A 27 -8.32 2.06 -5.84
C ASP A 27 -8.70 1.25 -4.59
N LEU A 28 -9.80 1.65 -3.93
CA LEU A 28 -10.32 0.93 -2.78
C LEU A 28 -10.79 -0.47 -3.19
N HIS A 29 -10.34 -1.47 -2.44
CA HIS A 29 -10.80 -2.86 -2.56
C HIS A 29 -11.56 -3.26 -1.29
N PRO A 30 -12.56 -4.16 -1.39
CA PRO A 30 -13.21 -4.74 -0.22
C PRO A 30 -12.20 -5.39 0.72
N GLY A 31 -12.36 -5.17 2.04
CA GLY A 31 -11.44 -5.68 3.06
C GLY A 31 -11.45 -7.20 3.21
N ASP A 32 -12.49 -7.86 2.72
CA ASP A 32 -12.69 -9.32 2.70
C ASP A 32 -12.40 -9.95 1.33
N ALA A 33 -11.92 -9.16 0.35
CA ALA A 33 -11.52 -9.67 -0.95
C ALA A 33 -10.39 -10.70 -0.79
N PRO A 34 -10.41 -11.82 -1.54
CA PRO A 34 -9.37 -12.86 -1.43
C PRO A 34 -7.98 -12.36 -1.90
N ALA A 35 -7.95 -11.28 -2.67
CA ALA A 35 -6.74 -10.58 -3.09
C ALA A 35 -7.08 -9.13 -3.46
N ALA A 36 -6.09 -8.26 -3.36
CA ALA A 36 -6.14 -6.88 -3.86
C ALA A 36 -4.90 -6.58 -4.68
N SER A 37 -5.02 -5.68 -5.67
CA SER A 37 -3.93 -5.32 -6.57
C SER A 37 -3.99 -3.85 -6.94
N TRP A 38 -2.81 -3.23 -7.01
CA TRP A 38 -2.65 -1.83 -7.35
C TRP A 38 -1.51 -1.67 -8.35
N THR A 39 -1.70 -0.74 -9.29
CA THR A 39 -0.63 -0.27 -10.17
C THR A 39 -0.21 1.11 -9.70
N LEU A 40 1.06 1.27 -9.34
CA LEU A 40 1.59 2.51 -8.79
C LEU A 40 2.50 3.17 -9.83
N GLU A 41 2.15 4.38 -10.22
CA GLU A 41 3.07 5.25 -10.96
C GLU A 41 4.31 5.51 -10.10
N CYS A 42 5.47 5.11 -10.61
CA CYS A 42 6.74 5.28 -9.93
C CYS A 42 7.92 5.40 -10.91
N THR A 43 9.00 5.98 -10.43
CA THR A 43 10.28 6.04 -11.13
C THR A 43 11.29 5.21 -10.36
N ALA A 44 11.88 4.21 -11.02
CA ALA A 44 12.98 3.43 -10.51
C ALA A 44 14.30 3.91 -11.13
N ARG A 45 15.32 4.16 -10.30
CA ARG A 45 16.66 4.56 -10.72
C ARG A 45 17.69 3.68 -10.04
N SER A 46 18.62 3.12 -10.81
CA SER A 46 19.78 2.44 -10.24
C SER A 46 20.74 3.46 -9.64
N THR A 47 21.20 3.20 -8.43
CA THR A 47 22.20 3.98 -7.69
C THR A 47 23.33 3.05 -7.23
N ALA A 48 24.40 3.61 -6.65
CA ALA A 48 25.48 2.82 -6.08
C ALA A 48 25.02 1.92 -4.91
N ASP A 49 23.93 2.31 -4.24
CA ASP A 49 23.39 1.65 -3.04
C ASP A 49 22.18 0.75 -3.35
N GLY A 50 21.82 0.57 -4.63
CA GLY A 50 20.70 -0.25 -5.10
C GLY A 50 19.68 0.51 -5.95
N VAL A 51 18.44 0.01 -6.03
CA VAL A 51 17.37 0.67 -6.80
C VAL A 51 16.61 1.65 -5.92
N GLU A 52 16.67 2.93 -6.29
CA GLU A 52 15.85 3.97 -5.71
C GLU A 52 14.51 4.05 -6.45
N VAL A 53 13.41 3.81 -5.73
CA VAL A 53 12.04 3.98 -6.23
C VAL A 53 11.41 5.22 -5.62
N THR A 54 10.83 6.08 -6.45
CA THR A 54 10.11 7.29 -6.04
C THR A 54 8.76 7.37 -6.73
N GLY A 55 7.77 8.03 -6.13
CA GLY A 55 6.44 8.18 -6.72
C GLY A 55 5.43 8.77 -5.73
N PRO A 56 4.23 9.16 -6.20
CA PRO A 56 3.19 9.78 -5.37
C PRO A 56 2.68 8.88 -4.23
N TYR A 57 2.86 7.56 -4.33
CA TYR A 57 2.43 6.59 -3.31
C TYR A 57 3.59 5.97 -2.53
N ILE A 58 4.84 6.30 -2.90
CA ILE A 58 6.04 5.76 -2.26
C ILE A 58 6.47 6.66 -1.11
N GLN A 59 6.37 6.13 0.10
CA GLN A 59 6.85 6.79 1.31
C GLN A 59 8.36 6.63 1.42
N ASN A 60 9.05 7.64 1.92
CA ASN A 60 10.52 7.67 2.02
C ASN A 60 11.00 8.25 3.36
N ARG A 61 10.40 7.81 4.48
CA ARG A 61 10.62 8.36 5.83
C ARG A 61 10.87 7.26 6.86
N LEU A 62 11.63 7.55 7.92
CA LEU A 62 11.76 6.69 9.11
C LEU A 62 11.96 5.20 8.79
N GLY A 63 13.10 4.85 8.18
CA GLY A 63 13.52 3.45 8.01
C GLY A 63 13.37 2.83 6.62
N GLY A 64 13.15 3.64 5.56
CA GLY A 64 13.27 3.16 4.18
C GLY A 64 12.13 3.59 3.25
N ARG A 65 11.99 2.85 2.14
CA ARG A 65 10.95 3.02 1.13
C ARG A 65 9.83 2.01 1.36
N PHE A 66 8.59 2.47 1.34
CA PHE A 66 7.44 1.63 1.59
C PHE A 66 6.15 2.23 1.03
N VAL A 67 5.10 1.40 0.93
CA VAL A 67 3.73 1.83 0.62
C VAL A 67 2.88 1.69 1.87
N TYR A 68 1.94 2.62 2.07
CA TYR A 68 0.93 2.48 3.12
C TYR A 68 -0.30 1.76 2.56
N LEU A 69 -0.64 0.63 3.17
CA LEU A 69 -1.97 0.06 3.08
C LEU A 69 -2.80 0.65 4.21
N SER A 70 -3.92 1.26 3.89
CA SER A 70 -4.83 1.89 4.85
C SER A 70 -6.19 1.21 4.80
N TRP A 71 -6.68 0.75 5.95
CA TRP A 71 -8.00 0.17 6.15
C TRP A 71 -8.92 1.17 6.83
N GLY A 72 -10.15 1.19 6.36
CA GLY A 72 -11.18 2.11 6.84
C GLY A 72 -12.56 1.67 6.39
N THR A 73 -13.57 2.37 6.88
CA THR A 73 -14.95 2.22 6.43
C THR A 73 -15.25 3.29 5.38
N VAL A 74 -16.15 2.98 4.45
CA VAL A 74 -16.70 3.96 3.51
C VAL A 74 -18.16 4.20 3.90
N ASP A 75 -18.56 5.46 4.07
CA ASP A 75 -19.95 5.79 4.37
C ASP A 75 -20.83 5.87 3.11
N GLU A 76 -22.13 6.14 3.29
CA GLU A 76 -23.09 6.27 2.18
C GLU A 76 -22.75 7.41 1.21
N ALA A 77 -22.00 8.42 1.65
CA ALA A 77 -21.53 9.53 0.84
C ALA A 77 -20.20 9.22 0.13
N GLY A 78 -19.62 8.03 0.34
CA GLY A 78 -18.35 7.61 -0.24
C GLY A 78 -17.12 8.13 0.51
N LEU A 79 -17.29 8.69 1.72
CA LEU A 79 -16.18 9.19 2.52
C LEU A 79 -15.46 8.04 3.23
N PHE A 80 -14.16 7.97 3.04
CA PHE A 80 -13.30 6.99 3.70
C PHE A 80 -12.85 7.46 5.09
N SER A 81 -13.10 6.63 6.11
CA SER A 81 -12.66 6.85 7.49
C SER A 81 -11.67 5.76 7.92
N MET A 82 -10.39 6.11 8.02
CA MET A 82 -9.30 5.19 8.37
C MET A 82 -9.36 4.77 9.84
N PHE A 83 -9.23 3.47 10.13
CA PHE A 83 -9.02 2.96 11.49
C PHE A 83 -7.72 2.16 11.66
N ARG A 84 -7.10 1.68 10.58
CA ARG A 84 -5.85 0.90 10.64
C ARG A 84 -4.97 1.17 9.42
N ARG A 85 -3.64 1.02 9.58
CA ARG A 85 -2.69 1.05 8.46
C ARG A 85 -1.51 0.12 8.70
N ALA A 86 -0.91 -0.35 7.61
CA ALA A 86 0.32 -1.16 7.61
C ALA A 86 1.32 -0.60 6.59
N LYS A 87 2.61 -0.87 6.83
CA LYS A 87 3.68 -0.56 5.87
C LYS A 87 4.01 -1.82 5.09
N LEU A 88 3.99 -1.72 3.77
CA LEU A 88 4.59 -2.70 2.86
C LEU A 88 5.99 -2.20 2.50
N MET A 89 7.02 -2.78 3.11
CA MET A 89 8.40 -2.31 2.94
C MET A 89 8.98 -2.81 1.62
N PHE A 90 9.72 -1.96 0.91
CA PHE A 90 10.42 -2.36 -0.32
C PHE A 90 11.63 -3.25 -0.02
N SER A 91 12.16 -3.21 1.20
CA SER A 91 13.20 -4.13 1.66
C SER A 91 12.77 -5.59 1.67
N ASP A 92 11.46 -5.84 1.70
CA ASP A 92 10.89 -7.18 1.72
C ASP A 92 10.62 -7.70 0.28
N ILE A 93 10.84 -6.86 -0.73
CA ILE A 93 10.79 -7.22 -2.14
C ILE A 93 12.18 -7.68 -2.57
N GLU A 94 12.25 -8.85 -3.20
CA GLU A 94 13.50 -9.37 -3.78
C GLU A 94 14.17 -8.31 -4.68
N PRO A 95 15.46 -7.98 -4.45
CA PRO A 95 16.15 -6.93 -5.20
C PRO A 95 16.08 -7.12 -6.72
N GLU A 96 16.10 -8.37 -7.19
CA GLU A 96 15.98 -8.72 -8.60
C GLU A 96 14.67 -8.25 -9.24
N VAL A 97 13.57 -8.24 -8.47
CA VAL A 97 12.27 -7.74 -8.93
C VAL A 97 12.33 -6.23 -9.14
N LEU A 98 12.97 -5.50 -8.22
CA LEU A 98 13.13 -4.04 -8.32
C LEU A 98 14.08 -3.65 -9.45
N GLU A 99 15.19 -4.37 -9.60
CA GLU A 99 16.13 -4.15 -10.70
C GLU A 99 15.53 -4.48 -12.08
N ALA A 100 14.76 -5.57 -12.16
CA ALA A 100 14.03 -5.91 -13.38
C ALA A 100 13.00 -4.83 -13.71
N ALA A 101 12.26 -4.32 -12.71
CA ALA A 101 11.33 -3.21 -12.91
C ALA A 101 12.02 -1.94 -13.44
N ALA A 102 13.20 -1.61 -12.91
CA ALA A 102 14.00 -0.47 -13.40
C ALA A 102 14.42 -0.62 -14.87
N ARG A 103 14.62 -1.86 -15.35
CA ARG A 103 15.01 -2.15 -16.74
C ARG A 103 13.81 -2.27 -17.70
N SER A 104 12.67 -2.81 -17.24
CA SER A 104 11.54 -3.18 -18.11
C SER A 104 10.28 -2.33 -17.94
N GLY A 105 10.24 -1.40 -16.98
CA GLY A 105 9.15 -0.43 -16.79
C GLY A 105 7.89 -0.96 -16.10
N HIS A 106 7.75 -2.26 -15.86
CA HIS A 106 6.62 -2.85 -15.10
C HIS A 106 6.98 -4.23 -14.53
N ARG A 107 6.68 -4.48 -13.24
CA ARG A 107 6.71 -5.80 -12.60
C ARG A 107 5.78 -5.89 -11.39
N THR A 108 5.30 -7.11 -11.11
CA THR A 108 4.46 -7.46 -9.96
C THR A 108 5.31 -7.99 -8.81
N GLY A 109 5.26 -7.34 -7.65
CA GLY A 109 5.73 -7.89 -6.37
C GLY A 109 4.57 -8.54 -5.61
N ARG A 110 4.82 -9.65 -4.91
CA ARG A 110 3.83 -10.29 -4.02
C ARG A 110 4.32 -10.17 -2.58
N LEU A 111 3.46 -9.67 -1.69
CA LEU A 111 3.69 -9.74 -0.26
C LEU A 111 2.64 -10.65 0.37
N GLY A 112 3.09 -11.61 1.18
CA GLY A 112 2.21 -12.30 2.13
C GLY A 112 2.02 -11.42 3.36
N LEU A 113 0.76 -11.15 3.74
CA LEU A 113 0.39 -10.42 4.95
C LEU A 113 0.14 -11.36 6.12
#